data_AF-A0A0G9H8R1-F1
#
_entry.id   AF-A0A0G9H8R1-F1
#
_cell.length_a   1.000
_cell.length_b   1.000
_cell.length_c   1.000
_cell.angle_alpha   90.00
_cell.angle_beta   90.00
_cell.angle_gamma   90.00
#
_symmetry.space_group_name_H-M   'P 1'
#
loop_
_entity.id
_entity.type
_entity.pdbx_description
1 polymer ?
#
loop_
_entity_poly.entity_id
_entity_poly.type
_entity_poly.pdbx_seq_one_letter_code
_entity_poly.pdbx_strand_id
1 'polypeptide(L)'
;MADPLPTTLQRKALGALLTAAFGELRYLRGEQAHDLAEALRPLPTDMDFYGAWSVHGTRLRLQHYRAKYAAHAGFDYVGAFDAIFPPNLWS
;
A
#
# COMPACT_ATOMS: atom_id res chain seq x y z
N MET A 1 12.57 14.19 -0.97
CA MET A 1 12.45 14.37 0.49
C MET A 1 11.52 13.30 1.01
N ALA A 2 11.76 12.77 2.20
CA ALA A 2 10.85 11.83 2.86
C ALA A 2 9.53 12.55 3.18
N ASP A 3 8.41 11.87 3.04
CA ASP A 3 7.13 12.39 3.51
C ASP A 3 7.09 12.39 5.06
N PRO A 4 6.27 13.24 5.70
CA PRO A 4 6.05 13.15 7.14
C PRO A 4 5.60 11.75 7.54
N LEU A 5 6.12 11.26 8.66
CA LEU A 5 5.72 9.97 9.19
C LEU A 5 4.20 9.94 9.45
N PRO A 6 3.53 8.81 9.16
CA PRO A 6 2.09 8.72 9.37
C PRO A 6 1.71 8.92 10.84
N THR A 7 0.56 9.54 11.09
CA THR A 7 -0.02 9.63 12.45
C THR A 7 -0.33 8.24 13.01
N THR A 8 -0.57 8.14 14.32
CA THR A 8 -1.00 6.86 14.95
C THR A 8 -2.26 6.29 14.30
N LEU A 9 -3.22 7.14 13.92
CA LEU A 9 -4.44 6.71 13.22
C LEU A 9 -4.11 6.16 11.83
N GLN A 10 -3.25 6.85 11.08
CA GLN A 10 -2.84 6.39 9.75
C GLN A 10 -2.03 5.09 9.83
N ARG A 11 -1.12 4.94 10.80
CA ARG A 11 -0.40 3.67 11.03
C ARG A 11 -1.34 2.52 11.35
N LYS A 12 -2.38 2.75 12.17
CA LYS A 12 -3.40 1.74 12.45
C LYS A 12 -4.18 1.34 11.18
N ALA A 13 -4.53 2.32 10.34
CA ALA A 13 -5.21 2.07 9.08
C ALA A 13 -4.31 1.33 8.07
N LEU A 14 -3.01 1.67 8.00
CA LEU A 14 -2.01 0.95 7.23
C LEU A 14 -1.85 -0.51 7.72
N GLY A 15 -1.91 -0.75 9.03
CA GLY A 15 -1.92 -2.11 9.59
C GLY A 15 -3.16 -2.92 9.18
N ALA A 16 -4.33 -2.28 9.10
CA ALA A 16 -5.54 -2.91 8.58
C ALA A 16 -5.43 -3.22 7.08
N LEU A 17 -4.84 -2.32 6.29
CA LEU A 17 -4.54 -2.53 4.87
C LEU A 17 -3.63 -3.75 4.67
N LEU A 18 -2.55 -3.87 5.46
CA LEU A 18 -1.66 -5.03 5.44
C LEU A 18 -2.40 -6.32 5.79
N THR A 19 -3.27 -6.27 6.80
CA THR A 19 -4.07 -7.42 7.22
C THR A 19 -5.01 -7.89 6.10
N ALA A 20 -5.65 -6.97 5.38
CA ALA A 20 -6.47 -7.28 4.22
C ALA A 20 -5.64 -7.98 3.12
N ALA A 21 -4.45 -7.45 2.81
CA ALA A 21 -3.54 -8.06 1.85
C ALA A 21 -3.10 -9.47 2.25
N PHE A 22 -2.73 -9.69 3.51
CA PHE A 22 -2.41 -11.03 4.01
C PHE A 22 -3.57 -12.01 3.90
N GLY A 23 -4.81 -11.54 4.08
CA GLY A 23 -6.01 -12.35 3.84
C GLY A 23 -6.16 -12.73 2.37
N GLU A 24 -6.02 -11.76 1.47
CA GLU A 24 -6.20 -11.95 0.03
C GLU A 24 -5.10 -12.83 -0.60
N LEU A 25 -3.86 -12.70 -0.15
CA LEU A 25 -2.72 -13.51 -0.60
C LEU A 25 -3.00 -15.02 -0.55
N ARG A 26 -3.88 -15.49 0.34
CA ARG A 26 -4.27 -16.92 0.44
C ARG A 26 -5.04 -17.43 -0.78
N TYR A 27 -5.68 -16.54 -1.52
CA TYR A 27 -6.51 -16.84 -2.68
C TYR A 27 -5.81 -16.51 -3.99
N LEU A 28 -4.75 -15.71 -3.94
CA LEU A 28 -3.92 -15.36 -5.10
C LEU A 28 -2.91 -16.46 -5.42
N ARG A 29 -2.48 -16.54 -6.68
CA ARG A 29 -1.46 -17.49 -7.14
C ARG A 29 -0.43 -16.80 -8.03
N GLY A 30 0.77 -17.38 -8.07
CA GLY A 30 1.83 -16.97 -8.97
C GLY A 30 2.24 -15.51 -8.80
N GLU A 31 2.41 -14.82 -9.93
CA GLU A 31 2.92 -13.46 -10.01
C GLU A 31 2.05 -12.45 -9.25
N GLN A 32 0.71 -12.61 -9.27
CA GLN A 32 -0.18 -11.66 -8.59
C GLN A 32 0.01 -11.65 -7.07
N ALA A 33 0.27 -12.81 -6.47
CA ALA A 33 0.56 -12.89 -5.03
C ALA A 33 1.92 -12.25 -4.71
N HIS A 34 2.92 -12.48 -5.56
CA HIS A 34 4.25 -11.87 -5.43
C HIS A 34 4.20 -10.34 -5.53
N ASP A 35 3.51 -9.82 -6.53
CA ASP A 35 3.41 -8.38 -6.78
C ASP A 35 2.61 -7.66 -5.69
N LEU A 36 1.54 -8.27 -5.17
CA LEU A 36 0.82 -7.70 -4.01
C LEU A 36 1.73 -7.65 -2.77
N ALA A 37 2.50 -8.71 -2.54
CA ALA A 37 3.44 -8.75 -1.44
C ALA A 37 4.52 -7.67 -1.60
N GLU A 38 5.14 -7.51 -2.77
CA GLU A 38 6.17 -6.48 -2.99
C GLU A 38 5.62 -5.05 -2.95
N ALA A 39 4.36 -4.83 -3.33
CA ALA A 39 3.75 -3.51 -3.22
C ALA A 39 3.62 -3.01 -1.77
N LEU A 40 3.47 -3.94 -0.82
CA LEU A 40 3.11 -3.67 0.57
C LEU A 40 4.20 -4.05 1.60
N ARG A 41 5.06 -5.03 1.30
CA ARG A 41 6.18 -5.48 2.16
C ARG A 41 7.08 -4.34 2.63
N PRO A 42 7.38 -3.30 1.85
CA PRO A 42 8.23 -2.20 2.31
C PRO A 42 7.58 -1.34 3.40
N LEU A 43 6.25 -1.33 3.55
CA LEU A 43 5.55 -0.41 4.45
C LEU A 43 6.11 -0.36 5.89
N PRO A 44 6.29 -1.50 6.59
CA PRO A 44 6.82 -1.48 7.95
C PRO A 44 8.23 -0.89 8.02
N THR A 45 9.09 -1.25 7.07
CA THR A 45 10.50 -0.81 7.07
C THR A 45 10.64 0.64 6.60
N ASP A 46 9.84 1.09 5.64
CA ASP A 46 9.88 2.45 5.09
C ASP A 46 9.53 3.48 6.16
N MET A 47 8.62 3.14 7.09
CA MET A 47 8.19 4.01 8.18
C MET A 47 9.18 4.08 9.35
N ASP A 48 9.94 3.01 9.60
CA ASP A 48 10.84 2.92 10.77
C ASP A 48 12.31 3.22 10.44
N PHE A 49 12.72 3.20 9.16
CA PHE A 49 14.12 3.38 8.76
C PHE A 49 14.37 4.50 7.73
N TYR A 50 15.40 5.32 8.03
CA TYR A 50 16.16 6.18 7.11
C TYR A 50 15.39 7.11 6.15
N GLY A 51 14.17 7.53 6.47
CA GLY A 51 13.43 8.49 5.63
C GLY A 51 13.08 7.94 4.24
N ALA A 52 12.94 6.62 4.10
CA ALA A 52 12.50 5.98 2.87
C ALA A 52 10.98 6.12 2.65
N TRP A 53 10.23 6.49 3.69
CA TRP A 53 8.78 6.69 3.62
C TRP A 53 8.39 7.69 2.54
N SER A 54 7.53 7.22 1.64
CA SER A 54 6.84 8.07 0.66
C SER A 54 5.41 7.60 0.46
N VAL A 55 4.47 8.52 0.69
CA VAL A 55 3.05 8.41 0.33
C VAL A 55 2.93 8.23 -1.19
N HIS A 56 3.62 9.08 -1.96
CA HIS A 56 3.60 9.01 -3.41
C HIS A 56 4.17 7.68 -3.93
N GLY A 57 5.34 7.27 -3.42
CA GLY A 57 5.98 6.01 -3.81
C GLY A 57 5.11 4.79 -3.50
N THR A 58 4.50 4.75 -2.32
CA THR A 58 3.56 3.67 -1.96
C THR A 58 2.32 3.66 -2.85
N ARG A 59 1.74 4.84 -3.12
CA ARG A 59 0.59 4.96 -4.02
C ARG A 59 0.92 4.45 -5.43
N LEU A 60 2.09 4.81 -5.97
CA LEU A 60 2.53 4.33 -7.29
C LEU A 60 2.65 2.80 -7.34
N ARG A 61 3.19 2.16 -6.29
CA ARG A 61 3.26 0.69 -6.22
C ARG A 61 1.86 0.06 -6.26
N LEU A 62 0.92 0.60 -5.50
CA LEU A 62 -0.47 0.11 -5.48
C LEU A 62 -1.19 0.35 -6.81
N GLN A 63 -0.98 1.51 -7.44
CA GLN A 63 -1.53 1.82 -8.76
C GLN A 63 -0.95 0.90 -9.83
N HIS A 64 0.35 0.59 -9.77
CA HIS A 64 0.99 -0.37 -10.66
C HIS A 64 0.38 -1.76 -10.51
N TYR A 65 0.23 -2.24 -9.27
CA TYR A 65 -0.46 -3.51 -8.98
C TYR A 65 -1.88 -3.53 -9.56
N ARG A 66 -2.68 -2.49 -9.29
CA ARG A 66 -4.05 -2.35 -9.81
C ARG A 66 -4.08 -2.33 -11.33
N ALA A 67 -3.18 -1.60 -11.99
CA ALA A 67 -3.13 -1.53 -13.44
C ALA A 67 -2.80 -2.89 -14.07
N LYS A 68 -1.89 -3.65 -13.46
CA LYS A 68 -1.48 -4.97 -13.94
C LYS A 68 -2.56 -6.04 -13.76
N TYR A 69 -3.33 -5.97 -12.67
CA TYR A 69 -4.33 -6.98 -12.31
C TYR A 69 -5.77 -6.47 -12.33
N ALA A 70 -6.06 -5.43 -13.12
CA ALA A 70 -7.37 -4.77 -13.16
C ALA A 70 -8.56 -5.70 -13.45
N ALA A 71 -8.33 -6.79 -14.19
CA ALA A 71 -9.34 -7.81 -14.51
C ALA A 71 -9.64 -8.77 -13.34
N HIS A 72 -8.78 -8.81 -12.33
CA HIS A 72 -8.92 -9.63 -11.12
C HIS A 72 -9.33 -8.72 -9.95
N ALA A 73 -10.57 -8.25 -10.00
CA ALA A 73 -11.14 -7.34 -9.01
C ALA A 73 -11.34 -8.04 -7.66
N GLY A 74 -10.33 -7.92 -6.80
CA GLY A 74 -10.42 -8.24 -5.37
C GLY A 74 -10.62 -6.97 -4.54
N PHE A 75 -9.69 -6.66 -3.66
CA PHE A 75 -9.73 -5.48 -2.79
C PHE A 75 -9.19 -4.20 -3.49
N ASP A 76 -9.86 -3.05 -3.29
CA ASP A 76 -9.38 -1.76 -3.81
C ASP A 76 -8.30 -1.14 -2.91
N TYR A 77 -7.06 -1.62 -3.06
CA TYR A 77 -5.92 -1.14 -2.29
C TYR A 77 -5.61 0.35 -2.54
N VAL A 78 -5.86 0.86 -3.74
CA VAL A 78 -5.61 2.27 -4.07
C VAL A 78 -6.64 3.15 -3.34
N GLY A 79 -7.92 2.82 -3.45
CA GLY A 79 -8.98 3.56 -2.74
C GLY A 79 -8.82 3.49 -1.22
N ALA A 80 -8.47 2.31 -0.68
CA ALA A 80 -8.21 2.15 0.74
C ALA A 80 -6.98 2.97 1.20
N PHE A 81 -5.93 3.06 0.39
CA PHE A 81 -4.77 3.90 0.69
C PHE A 81 -5.07 5.39 0.58
N ASP A 82 -5.84 5.81 -0.42
CA ASP A 82 -6.23 7.21 -0.60
C ASP A 82 -7.18 7.70 0.51
N ALA A 83 -7.93 6.80 1.13
CA ALA A 83 -8.69 7.10 2.35
C ALA A 83 -7.78 7.41 3.57
N ILE A 84 -6.56 6.88 3.60
CA ILE A 84 -5.55 7.15 4.64
C ILE A 84 -4.74 8.41 4.30
N PHE A 85 -4.41 8.57 3.02
CA PHE A 85 -3.64 9.69 2.48
C PHE A 85 -4.32 10.27 1.24
N PRO A 86 -5.24 11.25 1.43
CA PRO A 86 -5.93 11.88 0.31
C PRO A 86 -4.96 12.47 -0.72
N PRO A 87 -5.24 12.33 -2.03
CA PRO A 87 -4.35 12.78 -3.10
C PRO A 87 -4.12 14.31 -3.13
N ASN A 88 -4.95 15.08 -2.43
CA ASN A 88 -4.98 16.54 -2.51
C ASN A 88 -4.12 17.24 -1.45
N LEU A 89 -3.44 16.49 -0.57
CA LEU A 89 -2.72 17.04 0.59
C LEU A 89 -1.20 17.13 0.41
N TRP A 90 -0.66 16.74 -0.76
CA TRP A 90 0.79 16.55 -0.96
C TRP A 90 1.30 17.07 -2.32
N SER A 91 0.67 18.14 -2.85
CA SER A 91 1.15 18.90 -4.02
C SER A 91 2.10 20.02 -3.62
#